data_AF-A0A8H9F960-F1
#
_entry.id   AF-A0A8H9F960-F1
#
_cell.length_a   1.000
_cell.length_b   1.000
_cell.length_c   1.000
_cell.angle_alpha   90.00
_cell.angle_beta   90.00
_cell.angle_gamma   90.00
#
_symmetry.space_group_name_H-M   'P 1'
#
loop_
_entity.id
_entity.type
_entity.pdbx_description
1 polymer ?
#
loop_
_entity_poly.entity_id
_entity_poly.type
_entity_poly.pdbx_seq_one_letter_code
_entity_poly.pdbx_strand_id
1 'polypeptide(L)'
;MGTVGSGVLNIIKKNNGKIEQTNGQTIVVKKALVRNLQKYQEFAEKVSLTTDFNEILSDPEIKIVTEVMGGLHPAKEYISEALSAGKNVITANKDLMAVFGSELIKLAQDNHCDLMYNASVAGGIPIYAH
;
A
#
# COMPACT_ATOMS: atom_id res chain seq x y z
N MET A 1 15.64 10.17 11.29
CA MET A 1 15.18 8.81 10.93
C MET A 1 13.83 8.59 11.57
N GLY A 2 12.75 8.79 10.81
CA GLY A 2 11.38 8.71 11.33
C GLY A 2 10.85 7.28 11.30
N THR A 3 9.98 6.97 12.25
CA THR A 3 9.19 5.73 12.45
C THR A 3 8.47 5.18 11.21
N VAL A 4 8.43 5.95 10.13
CA VAL A 4 7.94 5.60 8.79
C VAL A 4 8.87 4.64 8.06
N GLY A 5 10.19 4.76 8.25
CA GLY A 5 11.15 3.84 7.63
C GLY A 5 10.87 2.39 8.01
N SER A 6 10.46 2.15 9.26
CA SER A 6 10.06 0.84 9.78
C SER A 6 8.88 0.23 9.04
N GLY A 7 7.95 1.01 8.47
CA GLY A 7 6.78 0.47 7.76
C GLY A 7 7.17 -0.26 6.49
N VAL A 8 7.91 0.42 5.61
CA VAL A 8 8.50 -0.18 4.40
C VAL A 8 9.43 -1.33 4.78
N LEU A 9 10.32 -1.12 5.76
CA LEU A 9 11.22 -2.16 6.25
C LEU A 9 10.45 -3.38 6.79
N ASN A 10 9.32 -3.19 7.44
CA ASN A 10 8.51 -4.28 7.99
C ASN A 10 7.81 -5.05 6.86
N ILE A 11 7.26 -4.35 5.86
CA ILE A 11 6.67 -4.99 4.67
C ILE A 11 7.73 -5.83 3.95
N ILE A 12 8.91 -5.26 3.72
CA ILE A 12 10.00 -5.94 3.02
C ILE A 12 10.61 -7.07 3.85
N LYS A 13 10.80 -6.88 5.17
CA LYS A 13 11.30 -7.94 6.07
C LYS A 13 10.30 -9.07 6.23
N LYS A 14 8.99 -8.78 6.21
CA LYS A 14 7.92 -9.77 6.23
C LYS A 14 7.74 -10.48 4.88
N ASN A 15 8.28 -9.93 3.79
CA ASN A 15 8.34 -10.58 2.48
C ASN A 15 9.40 -11.71 2.45
N ASN A 16 9.28 -12.71 3.33
CA ASN A 16 10.12 -13.90 3.36
C ASN A 16 9.49 -15.08 2.57
N GLY A 17 8.61 -14.79 1.61
CA GLY A 17 8.17 -15.74 0.58
C GLY A 17 6.69 -16.14 0.61
N LYS A 18 5.94 -15.90 1.70
CA LYS A 18 4.48 -16.14 1.77
C LYS A 18 3.87 -15.26 2.86
N ILE A 19 3.14 -14.21 2.49
CA ILE A 19 2.22 -13.57 3.44
C ILE A 19 0.96 -14.40 3.38
N GLU A 20 0.92 -15.44 4.23
CA GLU A 20 -0.22 -16.28 4.63
C GLU A 20 -1.12 -16.83 3.51
N GLN A 21 -1.33 -18.16 3.48
CA GLN A 21 -2.44 -18.74 2.73
C GLN A 21 -3.74 -18.26 3.37
N THR A 22 -4.32 -17.20 2.83
CA THR A 22 -5.72 -16.90 3.07
C THR A 22 -6.50 -17.39 1.85
N ASN A 23 -7.37 -18.37 2.05
CA ASN A 23 -8.18 -18.99 0.99
C ASN A 23 -7.37 -19.59 -0.18
N GLY A 24 -6.15 -20.08 0.07
CA GLY A 24 -5.31 -20.75 -0.94
C GLY A 24 -4.58 -19.82 -1.91
N GLN A 25 -4.67 -18.50 -1.74
CA GLN A 25 -3.93 -17.52 -2.56
C GLN A 25 -2.66 -17.06 -1.85
N THR A 26 -1.60 -16.79 -2.62
CA THR A 26 -0.32 -16.30 -2.08
C THR A 26 -0.20 -14.82 -2.36
N ILE A 27 -0.07 -14.01 -1.31
CA ILE A 27 0.22 -12.57 -1.44
C ILE A 27 1.73 -12.37 -1.47
N VAL A 28 2.21 -11.65 -2.48
CA VAL A 28 3.64 -11.34 -2.68
C VAL A 28 3.80 -9.84 -2.83
N VAL A 29 4.79 -9.27 -2.14
CA VAL A 29 5.16 -7.86 -2.35
C VAL A 29 5.99 -7.77 -3.63
N LYS A 30 5.39 -7.21 -4.69
CA LYS A 30 6.05 -7.07 -6.00
C LYS A 30 7.02 -5.89 -6.06
N LYS A 31 6.58 -4.73 -5.58
CA LYS A 31 7.31 -3.46 -5.71
C LYS A 31 7.12 -2.57 -4.48
N ALA A 32 8.14 -1.80 -4.12
CA ALA A 32 8.09 -0.84 -3.03
C ALA A 32 8.63 0.53 -3.47
N LEU A 33 7.80 1.56 -3.30
CA LEU A 33 8.19 2.95 -3.53
C LEU A 33 9.03 3.48 -2.35
N VAL A 34 10.24 3.94 -2.63
CA VAL A 34 11.15 4.56 -1.65
C VAL A 34 11.68 5.88 -2.17
N ARG A 35 11.97 6.82 -1.26
CA ARG A 35 12.56 8.13 -1.63
C ARG A 35 14.04 8.05 -1.98
N ASN A 36 14.75 7.03 -1.53
CA ASN A 36 16.19 6.89 -1.74
C ASN A 36 16.54 5.41 -1.87
N LEU A 37 16.89 4.98 -3.08
CA LEU A 37 17.24 3.59 -3.37
C LEU A 37 18.49 3.13 -2.60
N GLN A 38 19.54 3.96 -2.55
CA GLN A 38 20.80 3.61 -1.86
C GLN A 38 20.58 3.31 -0.38
N LYS A 39 19.70 4.09 0.28
CA LYS A 39 19.37 3.88 1.70
C LYS A 39 18.71 2.52 1.97
N TYR A 40 18.02 1.95 0.99
CA TYR A 40 17.31 0.68 1.10
C TYR A 40 17.90 -0.42 0.21
N GLN A 41 19.12 -0.25 -0.29
CA GLN A 41 19.73 -1.18 -1.27
C GLN A 41 19.82 -2.63 -0.76
N GLU A 42 19.98 -2.82 0.55
CA GLU A 42 20.01 -4.15 1.19
C GLU A 42 18.71 -4.96 0.99
N PHE A 43 17.64 -4.28 0.56
CA PHE A 43 16.32 -4.86 0.31
C PHE A 43 16.02 -5.13 -1.16
N ALA A 44 16.87 -4.66 -2.07
CA ALA A 44 16.66 -4.82 -3.51
C ALA A 44 16.66 -6.30 -3.94
N GLU A 45 17.28 -7.19 -3.16
CA GLU A 45 17.25 -8.65 -3.40
C GLU A 45 15.90 -9.30 -2.99
N LYS A 46 15.08 -8.62 -2.19
CA LYS A 46 13.81 -9.15 -1.66
C LYS A 46 12.58 -8.54 -2.31
N VAL A 47 12.68 -7.33 -2.84
CA VAL A 47 11.60 -6.60 -3.48
C VAL A 47 12.16 -5.66 -4.54
N SER A 48 11.41 -5.44 -5.62
CA SER A 48 11.74 -4.39 -6.58
C SER A 48 11.54 -3.02 -5.92
N LEU A 49 12.62 -2.24 -5.80
CA LEU A 49 12.56 -0.87 -5.30
C LEU A 49 12.41 0.12 -6.45
N THR A 50 11.55 1.11 -6.30
CA THR A 50 11.41 2.21 -7.26
C THR A 50 11.30 3.55 -6.53
N THR A 51 11.63 4.63 -7.23
CA THR A 51 11.33 6.02 -6.84
C THR A 51 10.17 6.61 -7.64
N ASP A 52 9.66 5.89 -8.64
CA ASP A 52 8.57 6.32 -9.51
C ASP A 52 7.27 5.60 -9.10
N PHE A 53 6.26 6.38 -8.69
CA PHE A 53 4.96 5.82 -8.31
C PHE A 53 4.17 5.33 -9.53
N ASN A 54 4.40 5.88 -10.73
CA ASN A 54 3.71 5.44 -11.94
C ASN A 54 4.01 3.98 -12.29
N GLU A 55 5.20 3.50 -11.95
CA GLU A 55 5.58 2.10 -12.09
C GLU A 55 4.74 1.15 -11.23
N ILE A 56 4.10 1.65 -10.17
CA ILE A 56 3.15 0.89 -9.33
C ILE A 56 1.76 0.99 -9.93
N LEU A 57 1.34 2.20 -10.35
CA LEU A 57 0.01 2.44 -10.92
C LEU A 57 -0.21 1.70 -12.24
N SER A 58 0.77 1.72 -13.14
CA SER A 58 0.68 1.13 -14.48
C SER A 58 0.82 -0.39 -14.49
N ASP A 59 1.26 -1.00 -13.39
CA ASP A 59 1.43 -2.45 -13.30
C ASP A 59 0.06 -3.13 -13.06
N PRO A 60 -0.45 -3.91 -14.04
CA PRO A 60 -1.75 -4.57 -13.91
C PRO A 60 -1.72 -5.73 -12.92
N GLU A 61 -0.54 -6.25 -12.56
CA GLU A 61 -0.41 -7.33 -11.57
C GLU A 61 -0.50 -6.79 -10.13
N ILE A 62 -0.27 -5.49 -9.92
CA ILE A 62 -0.44 -4.85 -8.63
C ILE A 62 -1.93 -4.50 -8.44
N LYS A 63 -2.59 -5.28 -7.57
CA LYS A 63 -4.01 -5.08 -7.22
C LYS A 63 -4.23 -4.30 -5.94
N ILE A 64 -3.24 -4.30 -5.04
CA ILE A 64 -3.33 -3.70 -3.70
C ILE A 64 -2.12 -2.82 -3.47
N VAL A 65 -2.34 -1.58 -3.05
CA VAL A 65 -1.31 -0.61 -2.65
C VAL A 65 -1.39 -0.39 -1.15
N THR A 66 -0.26 -0.47 -0.46
CA THR A 66 -0.17 -0.21 0.98
C THR A 66 0.57 1.09 1.25
N GLU A 67 -0.11 2.07 1.84
CA GLU A 67 0.43 3.39 2.19
C GLU A 67 0.86 3.42 3.67
N VAL A 68 2.14 3.68 3.88
CA VAL A 68 2.80 3.75 5.21
C VAL A 68 3.80 4.90 5.31
N MET A 69 3.70 5.92 4.45
CA MET A 69 4.64 7.05 4.37
C MET A 69 4.40 8.09 5.46
N GLY A 70 3.16 8.23 5.95
CA GLY A 70 2.79 9.26 6.90
C GLY A 70 2.80 10.68 6.31
N GLY A 71 2.24 11.63 7.05
CA GLY A 71 1.98 12.99 6.57
C GLY A 71 0.80 13.05 5.60
N LEU A 72 0.37 14.26 5.23
CA LEU A 72 -0.79 14.43 4.35
C LEU A 72 -0.40 14.31 2.87
N HIS A 73 0.70 14.96 2.50
CA HIS A 73 1.21 15.01 1.13
C HIS A 73 2.63 14.43 1.08
N PRO A 74 2.98 13.64 0.05
CA PRO A 74 2.19 13.27 -1.13
C PRO A 74 1.25 12.05 -0.90
N ALA A 75 0.97 11.68 0.34
CA ALA A 75 0.22 10.46 0.65
C ALA A 75 -1.21 10.49 0.09
N LYS A 76 -1.89 11.64 0.19
CA LYS A 76 -3.24 11.82 -0.35
C LYS A 76 -3.28 11.63 -1.86
N GLU A 77 -2.32 12.21 -2.57
CA GLU A 77 -2.18 12.10 -4.03
C GLU A 77 -2.02 10.63 -4.44
N TYR A 78 -1.08 9.92 -3.82
CA TYR A 78 -0.82 8.53 -4.18
C TYR A 78 -2.00 7.60 -3.87
N ILE A 79 -2.71 7.82 -2.77
CA ILE A 79 -3.93 7.05 -2.47
C ILE A 79 -5.01 7.35 -3.53
N SER A 80 -5.21 8.63 -3.87
CA SER A 80 -6.22 9.05 -4.83
C SER A 80 -5.95 8.47 -6.23
N GLU A 81 -4.69 8.55 -6.67
CA GLU A 81 -4.24 8.01 -7.96
C GLU A 81 -4.36 6.48 -8.00
N ALA A 82 -4.01 5.78 -6.92
CA ALA A 82 -4.17 4.32 -6.84
C ALA A 82 -5.63 3.90 -6.95
N LEU A 83 -6.52 4.54 -6.20
CA LEU A 83 -7.96 4.28 -6.27
C LEU A 83 -8.52 4.58 -7.67
N SER A 84 -8.11 5.69 -8.28
CA SER A 84 -8.51 6.07 -9.64
C SER A 84 -7.98 5.09 -10.70
N ALA A 85 -6.86 4.42 -10.42
CA ALA A 85 -6.30 3.36 -11.25
C ALA A 85 -6.94 1.98 -11.02
N GLY A 86 -8.04 1.90 -10.24
CA GLY A 86 -8.73 0.65 -9.97
C GLY A 86 -7.98 -0.26 -8.98
N LYS A 87 -7.12 0.30 -8.13
CA LYS A 87 -6.35 -0.45 -7.14
C LYS A 87 -6.91 -0.25 -5.74
N ASN A 88 -7.02 -1.35 -4.99
CA ASN A 88 -7.39 -1.29 -3.59
C ASN A 88 -6.26 -0.68 -2.76
N VAL A 89 -6.61 0.09 -1.74
CA VAL A 89 -5.63 0.79 -0.90
C VAL A 89 -5.79 0.43 0.56
N ILE A 90 -4.66 0.17 1.22
CA ILE A 90 -4.58 -0.01 2.67
C ILE A 90 -3.69 1.09 3.23
N THR A 91 -4.16 1.87 4.20
CA THR A 91 -3.36 2.93 4.83
C THR A 91 -3.27 2.78 6.35
N ALA A 92 -2.07 3.01 6.89
CA ALA A 92 -1.85 3.14 8.34
C ALA A 92 -1.87 4.61 8.82
N ASN A 93 -2.16 5.57 7.94
CA ASN A 93 -2.04 7.00 8.19
C ASN A 93 -3.32 7.58 8.78
N LYS A 94 -3.39 7.59 10.11
CA LYS A 94 -4.57 8.09 10.84
C LYS A 94 -4.83 9.57 10.61
N ASP A 95 -3.76 10.38 10.50
CA ASP A 95 -3.88 11.83 10.31
C ASP A 95 -4.51 12.14 8.95
N LEU A 96 -4.07 11.45 7.90
CA LEU A 96 -4.66 11.56 6.57
C LEU A 96 -6.12 11.12 6.56
N MET A 97 -6.45 10.02 7.23
CA MET A 97 -7.85 9.56 7.32
C MET A 97 -8.73 10.52 8.12
N ALA A 98 -8.20 11.21 9.13
CA ALA A 98 -8.94 12.21 9.88
C ALA A 98 -9.27 13.45 9.05
N VAL A 99 -8.41 13.83 8.10
CA VAL A 99 -8.58 15.04 7.27
C VAL A 99 -9.30 14.73 5.95
N PHE A 100 -8.90 13.67 5.25
CA PHE A 100 -9.34 13.35 3.88
C PHE A 100 -10.11 12.03 3.78
N GLY A 101 -10.34 11.32 4.89
CA GLY A 101 -10.92 9.97 4.86
C GLY A 101 -12.25 9.90 4.11
N SER A 102 -13.17 10.83 4.36
CA SER A 102 -14.47 10.85 3.69
C SER A 102 -14.37 11.03 2.17
N GLU A 103 -13.46 11.89 1.70
CA GLU A 103 -13.21 12.10 0.27
C GLU A 103 -12.63 10.83 -0.37
N LEU A 104 -11.65 10.22 0.27
CA LEU A 104 -10.96 9.04 -0.25
C LEU A 104 -11.84 7.79 -0.23
N ILE A 105 -12.70 7.61 0.78
CA ILE A 105 -13.69 6.54 0.83
C ILE A 105 -14.69 6.69 -0.32
N LYS A 106 -15.19 7.91 -0.54
CA LYS A 106 -16.09 8.16 -1.68
C LYS A 106 -15.41 7.87 -3.01
N LEU A 107 -14.16 8.32 -3.18
CA LEU A 107 -13.38 8.04 -4.39
C LEU A 107 -13.19 6.53 -4.60
N ALA A 108 -12.94 5.77 -3.54
CA ALA A 108 -12.83 4.32 -3.62
C ALA A 108 -14.15 3.69 -4.11
N GLN A 109 -15.28 4.11 -3.55
CA GLN A 109 -16.61 3.65 -3.99
C GLN A 109 -16.90 3.99 -5.45
N ASP A 110 -16.61 5.23 -5.86
CA ASP A 110 -16.83 5.71 -7.24
C ASP A 110 -15.99 4.93 -8.26
N ASN A 111 -14.83 4.38 -7.84
CA ASN A 111 -13.93 3.58 -8.67
C ASN A 111 -14.02 2.06 -8.41
N HIS A 112 -15.04 1.60 -7.68
CA HIS A 112 -15.22 0.17 -7.34
C HIS A 112 -14.00 -0.47 -6.67
N CYS A 113 -13.33 0.29 -5.81
CA CYS A 113 -12.16 -0.13 -5.03
C CYS A 113 -12.44 -0.08 -3.53
N ASP A 114 -11.62 -0.80 -2.77
CA ASP A 114 -11.63 -0.76 -1.31
C ASP A 114 -10.54 0.14 -0.74
N LEU A 115 -10.88 0.90 0.30
CA LEU A 115 -9.94 1.67 1.12
C LEU A 115 -10.02 1.20 2.59
N MET A 116 -8.94 0.61 3.10
CA MET A 116 -8.87 0.03 4.45
C MET A 116 -7.90 0.81 5.35
N TYR A 117 -8.22 0.97 6.64
CA TYR A 117 -7.35 1.63 7.62
C TYR A 117 -7.40 1.04 9.04
N ASN A 118 -6.24 1.02 9.73
CA ASN A 118 -5.92 0.83 11.18
C ASN A 118 -6.72 -0.13 12.12
N ALA A 119 -7.76 -0.81 11.67
CA ALA A 119 -8.45 -1.87 12.42
C ALA A 119 -8.95 -3.00 11.50
N SER A 120 -9.22 -2.70 10.21
CA SER A 120 -9.59 -3.72 9.22
C SER A 120 -8.43 -4.58 8.73
N VAL A 121 -7.18 -4.28 9.14
CA VAL A 121 -5.96 -4.95 8.63
C VAL A 121 -5.40 -6.01 9.61
N ALA A 122 -5.99 -6.16 10.79
CA ALA A 122 -5.53 -7.09 11.83
C ALA A 122 -6.34 -8.41 11.91
N GLY A 123 -7.30 -8.62 11.02
CA GLY A 123 -7.94 -9.92 10.78
C GLY A 123 -7.79 -10.24 9.31
N GLY A 124 -7.16 -11.36 8.97
CA GLY A 124 -6.75 -11.73 7.61
C GLY A 124 -7.77 -11.39 6.52
N ILE A 125 -7.27 -10.96 5.36
CA ILE A 125 -8.05 -10.56 4.18
C ILE A 125 -9.13 -11.63 3.87
N PRO A 126 -10.43 -11.27 3.94
CA PRO A 126 -11.19 -11.27 2.69
C PRO A 126 -12.21 -10.13 2.63
N ILE A 127 -12.16 -9.36 1.54
CA ILE A 127 -13.26 -8.54 1.07
C ILE A 127 -14.06 -9.38 0.08
N TYR A 128 -15.23 -9.86 0.52
CA TYR A 128 -16.27 -10.35 -0.38
C TYR A 128 -16.92 -9.12 -1.03
N ALA A 129 -16.71 -8.95 -2.34
CA ALA A 129 -17.54 -8.10 -3.18
C ALA A 129 -18.58 -9.00 -3.88
N HIS A 130 -19.86 -8.67 -3.72
CA HIS A 130 -20.95 -9.26 -4.50
C HIS A 130 -21.02 -8.60 -5.88
#